data_AF-A0ABD6XB09-F1
#
_entry.id   AF-A0ABD6XB09-F1
#
_cell.length_a   1.000
_cell.length_b   1.000
_cell.length_c   1.000
_cell.angle_alpha   90.00
_cell.angle_beta   90.00
_cell.angle_gamma   90.00
#
_symmetry.space_group_name_H-M   'P 1'
#
loop_
_entity.id
_entity.type
_entity.pdbx_description
1 polymer ?
#
loop_
_entity_poly.entity_id
_entity_poly.type
_entity_poly.pdbx_seq_one_letter_code
_entity_poly.pdbx_strand_id
1 'polypeptide(L)'
;MNLKLENYKQTIENETNRFSNGKKASFRLSNCLNIENLDDDLDSYVHTLRRKLNEKSFKSFKQCVIRFAFFIEFSDPKAKTDSTHYQVRWFNHLNGDVRFSSFVECFKIAKKLFKTLSLLDNNDLILLEDFCKNSIFKSELPIDYINKNMDPIHTVDNIKIYIDDNTKKCTIARRIIRDKKLNPDSEIFNDILNHKIKVKAYQTDRAQTGKFQTNREKRWESHPQNYQFAYRRDCNAIETNLIIQICKFKGVNKVLLSNLQKYKLIDKKFDFYKCPITGDVLNYDDLKKEITYPQHGKSNFQVGHLDPLKLTGKHIPENIGWLSADGNRIQGSLSLKQVNDLLKRIYRNRPELVQ
;
A
#
# COMPACT_ATOMS: atom_id res chain seq x y z
N MET A 1 19.94 -28.91 7.75
CA MET A 1 18.70 -28.54 7.01
C MET A 1 18.41 -29.67 6.02
N ASN A 2 17.14 -30.08 5.84
CA ASN A 2 16.77 -31.14 4.88
C ASN A 2 17.27 -30.77 3.46
N LEU A 3 17.81 -31.72 2.69
CA LEU A 3 18.30 -31.50 1.31
C LEU A 3 17.26 -30.78 0.43
N LYS A 4 15.98 -31.12 0.59
CA LYS A 4 14.89 -30.45 -0.14
C LYS A 4 14.79 -28.95 0.17
N LEU A 5 14.97 -28.58 1.44
CA LEU A 5 14.93 -27.18 1.88
C LEU A 5 16.13 -26.39 1.35
N GLU A 6 17.32 -26.98 1.32
CA GLU A 6 18.50 -26.31 0.73
C GLU A 6 18.33 -26.11 -0.78
N ASN A 7 17.81 -27.10 -1.49
CA ASN A 7 17.50 -26.97 -2.92
C ASN A 7 16.48 -25.85 -3.19
N TYR A 8 15.46 -25.73 -2.32
CA TYR A 8 14.47 -24.66 -2.44
C TYR A 8 15.07 -23.27 -2.15
N LYS A 9 15.89 -23.15 -1.10
CA LYS A 9 16.64 -21.93 -0.78
C LYS A 9 17.50 -21.50 -1.98
N GLN A 10 18.28 -22.42 -2.56
CA GLN A 10 19.11 -22.14 -3.73
C GLN A 10 18.26 -21.68 -4.93
N THR A 11 17.08 -22.27 -5.14
CA THR A 11 16.15 -21.87 -6.20
C THR A 11 15.69 -20.42 -6.04
N ILE A 12 15.33 -20.02 -4.82
CA ILE A 12 14.91 -18.64 -4.52
C ILE A 12 16.07 -17.65 -4.71
N GLU A 13 17.27 -17.97 -4.18
CA GLU A 13 18.46 -17.13 -4.31
C GLU A 13 18.87 -16.93 -5.77
N ASN A 14 18.85 -18.01 -6.56
CA ASN A 14 19.17 -17.99 -7.98
C ASN A 14 18.21 -17.08 -8.76
N GLU A 15 16.92 -17.03 -8.41
CA GLU A 15 15.96 -16.18 -9.11
C GLU A 15 16.23 -14.69 -8.88
N THR A 16 16.69 -14.29 -7.69
CA THR A 16 17.06 -12.88 -7.41
C THR A 16 18.38 -12.45 -8.08
N ASN A 17 19.24 -13.42 -8.37
CA ASN A 17 20.56 -13.22 -8.98
C ASN A 17 20.60 -13.66 -10.45
N ARG A 18 19.44 -13.85 -11.08
CA ARG A 18 19.37 -14.43 -12.42
C ARG A 18 19.95 -13.50 -13.48
N PHE A 19 20.82 -14.03 -14.33
CA PHE A 19 21.33 -13.35 -15.53
C PHE A 19 20.82 -14.04 -16.79
N SER A 20 20.61 -13.26 -17.85
CA SER A 20 20.30 -13.73 -19.21
C SER A 20 21.04 -12.84 -20.20
N ASN A 21 21.83 -13.44 -21.09
CA ASN A 21 22.65 -12.74 -22.08
C ASN A 21 23.54 -11.63 -21.47
N GLY A 22 24.20 -11.94 -20.34
CA GLY A 22 25.08 -11.01 -19.63
C GLY A 22 24.38 -9.83 -18.92
N LYS A 23 23.05 -9.77 -18.95
CA LYS A 23 22.24 -8.76 -18.25
C LYS A 23 21.43 -9.40 -17.14
N LYS A 24 21.15 -8.64 -16.07
CA LYS A 24 20.26 -9.10 -15.00
C LYS A 24 18.87 -9.36 -15.59
N ALA A 25 18.39 -10.60 -15.48
CA ALA A 25 17.09 -11.01 -15.98
C ALA A 25 15.99 -10.43 -15.08
N SER A 26 14.77 -10.27 -15.63
CA SER A 26 13.62 -9.85 -14.81
C SER A 26 13.26 -10.95 -13.81
N PHE A 27 13.01 -10.57 -12.55
CA PHE A 27 12.57 -11.49 -11.51
C PHE A 27 11.22 -12.14 -11.87
N ARG A 28 11.10 -13.46 -11.69
CA ARG A 28 9.89 -14.24 -11.93
C ARG A 28 9.52 -15.06 -10.70
N LEU A 29 8.62 -14.50 -9.89
CA LEU A 29 8.06 -15.17 -8.71
C LEU A 29 7.45 -16.56 -9.00
N SER A 30 6.99 -16.81 -10.23
CA SER A 30 6.47 -18.12 -10.66
C SER A 30 7.47 -19.25 -10.50
N ASN A 31 8.78 -18.95 -10.61
CA ASN A 31 9.84 -19.95 -10.50
C ASN A 31 10.08 -20.38 -9.05
N CYS A 32 9.63 -19.58 -8.09
CA CYS A 32 9.82 -19.82 -6.66
C CYS A 32 8.63 -20.55 -6.02
N LEU A 33 7.63 -20.97 -6.80
CA LEU A 33 6.39 -21.50 -6.24
C LEU A 33 6.51 -22.91 -5.69
N ASN A 34 7.52 -23.71 -6.02
CA ASN A 34 7.58 -25.13 -5.64
C ASN A 34 7.98 -25.33 -4.16
N ILE A 35 7.09 -24.94 -3.24
CA ILE A 35 7.27 -25.04 -1.79
C ILE A 35 6.66 -26.32 -1.20
N GLU A 36 5.87 -27.06 -2.00
CA GLU A 36 5.33 -28.36 -1.60
C GLU A 36 6.42 -29.44 -1.48
N ASN A 37 6.14 -30.49 -0.73
CA ASN A 37 7.00 -31.64 -0.44
C ASN A 37 8.25 -31.30 0.38
N LEU A 38 8.30 -30.09 0.97
CA LEU A 38 9.40 -29.63 1.81
C LEU A 38 9.23 -29.99 3.29
N ASP A 39 7.99 -30.15 3.75
CA ASP A 39 7.60 -30.42 5.15
C ASP A 39 6.16 -30.95 5.20
N ASP A 40 5.92 -32.01 5.96
CA ASP A 40 4.63 -32.75 5.93
C ASP A 40 3.44 -31.90 6.41
N ASP A 41 3.64 -31.08 7.45
CA ASP A 41 2.59 -30.18 7.94
C ASP A 41 2.26 -29.11 6.89
N LEU A 42 3.30 -28.51 6.28
CA LEU A 42 3.12 -27.52 5.22
C LEU A 42 2.29 -28.12 4.07
N ASP A 43 2.60 -29.35 3.66
CA ASP A 43 1.87 -30.03 2.60
C ASP A 43 0.41 -30.25 2.94
N SER A 44 0.12 -30.65 4.18
CA SER A 44 -1.26 -30.77 4.67
C SER A 44 -2.03 -29.44 4.57
N TYR A 45 -1.40 -28.33 4.98
CA TYR A 45 -2.01 -26.99 4.90
C TYR A 45 -2.22 -26.53 3.46
N VAL A 46 -1.21 -26.75 2.59
CA VAL A 46 -1.29 -26.41 1.17
C VAL A 46 -2.37 -27.22 0.47
N HIS A 47 -2.48 -28.52 0.76
CA HIS A 47 -3.51 -29.39 0.18
C HIS A 47 -4.91 -28.97 0.64
N THR A 48 -5.09 -28.70 1.93
CA THR A 48 -6.35 -28.18 2.47
C THR A 48 -6.76 -26.87 1.79
N LEU A 49 -5.81 -25.93 1.65
CA LEU A 49 -6.09 -24.65 0.98
C LEU A 49 -6.42 -24.84 -0.50
N ARG A 50 -5.71 -25.73 -1.21
CA ARG A 50 -5.98 -26.05 -2.62
C ARG A 50 -7.38 -26.62 -2.82
N ARG A 51 -7.90 -27.41 -1.88
CA ARG A 51 -9.27 -27.95 -1.94
C ARG A 51 -10.35 -26.87 -1.77
N LYS A 52 -10.03 -25.75 -1.10
CA LYS A 52 -10.97 -24.65 -0.84
C LYS A 52 -10.98 -23.58 -1.95
N LEU A 53 -9.95 -23.52 -2.78
CA LEU A 53 -9.76 -22.48 -3.79
C LEU A 53 -9.73 -23.07 -5.20
N ASN A 54 -10.15 -22.30 -6.20
CA ASN A 54 -9.85 -22.66 -7.58
C ASN A 54 -8.35 -22.50 -7.88
N GLU A 55 -7.86 -23.15 -8.93
CA GLU A 55 -6.41 -23.18 -9.26
C GLU A 55 -5.79 -21.79 -9.43
N LYS A 56 -6.53 -20.85 -10.03
CA LYS A 56 -6.05 -19.47 -10.24
C LYS A 56 -5.89 -18.74 -8.91
N SER A 57 -6.89 -18.82 -8.04
CA SER A 57 -6.86 -18.22 -6.70
C SER A 57 -5.80 -18.85 -5.81
N PHE A 58 -5.70 -20.19 -5.82
CA PHE A 58 -4.68 -20.94 -5.09
C PHE A 58 -3.27 -20.48 -5.51
N LYS A 59 -2.99 -20.43 -6.81
CA LYS A 59 -1.71 -19.92 -7.34
C LYS A 59 -1.44 -18.48 -6.91
N SER A 60 -2.45 -17.62 -6.89
CA SER A 60 -2.33 -16.24 -6.44
C SER A 60 -1.99 -16.15 -4.95
N PHE A 61 -2.67 -16.91 -4.09
CA PHE A 61 -2.41 -16.92 -2.65
C PHE A 61 -1.00 -17.43 -2.36
N LYS A 62 -0.60 -18.50 -3.05
CA LYS A 62 0.75 -19.06 -2.97
C LYS A 62 1.82 -18.04 -3.35
N GLN A 63 1.61 -17.29 -4.44
CA GLN A 63 2.46 -16.17 -4.83
C GLN A 63 2.54 -15.10 -3.73
N CYS A 64 1.42 -14.72 -3.12
CA CYS A 64 1.38 -13.71 -2.06
C CYS A 64 2.18 -14.14 -0.82
N VAL A 65 1.96 -15.38 -0.35
CA VAL A 65 2.66 -15.95 0.81
C VAL A 65 4.17 -15.99 0.56
N ILE A 66 4.59 -16.56 -0.58
CA ILE A 66 6.01 -16.70 -0.92
C ILE A 66 6.66 -15.33 -1.09
N ARG A 67 5.98 -14.39 -1.78
CA ARG A 67 6.46 -13.02 -1.95
C ARG A 67 6.70 -12.34 -0.61
N PHE A 68 5.76 -12.44 0.32
CA PHE A 68 5.88 -11.78 1.62
C PHE A 68 6.95 -12.43 2.49
N ALA A 69 6.94 -13.77 2.58
CA ALA A 69 7.79 -14.52 3.49
C ALA A 69 9.27 -14.49 3.10
N PHE A 70 9.60 -14.64 1.81
CA PHE A 70 10.99 -14.82 1.39
C PHE A 70 11.62 -13.56 0.81
N PHE A 71 10.82 -12.60 0.33
CA PHE A 71 11.33 -11.47 -0.44
C PHE A 71 11.03 -10.11 0.18
N ILE A 72 11.86 -9.15 -0.20
CA ILE A 72 11.72 -7.71 0.01
C ILE A 72 11.95 -6.99 -1.32
N GLU A 73 11.17 -5.95 -1.61
CA GLU A 73 11.46 -5.02 -2.70
C GLU A 73 12.35 -3.89 -2.17
N PHE A 74 13.65 -4.10 -2.29
CA PHE A 74 14.65 -3.16 -1.79
C PHE A 74 14.93 -2.09 -2.85
N SER A 75 14.91 -0.81 -2.44
CA SER A 75 15.41 0.29 -3.25
C SER A 75 16.84 0.66 -2.82
N ASP A 76 17.75 0.83 -3.77
CA ASP A 76 19.01 1.53 -3.49
C ASP A 76 18.71 3.04 -3.38
N PRO A 77 18.90 3.67 -2.21
CA PRO A 77 18.59 5.08 -2.03
C PRO A 77 19.48 6.02 -2.86
N LYS A 78 20.62 5.51 -3.37
CA LYS A 78 21.55 6.25 -4.24
C LYS A 78 21.26 6.07 -5.72
N ALA A 79 20.35 5.18 -6.10
CA ALA A 79 19.99 4.97 -7.49
C ALA A 79 19.37 6.24 -8.10
N LYS A 80 19.72 6.53 -9.36
CA LYS A 80 19.12 7.62 -10.14
C LYS A 80 17.66 7.33 -10.50
N THR A 81 17.25 6.07 -10.46
CA THR A 81 15.91 5.58 -10.80
C THR A 81 15.14 5.14 -9.56
N ASP A 82 13.81 5.22 -9.60
CA ASP A 82 12.90 4.78 -8.53
C ASP A 82 12.65 3.26 -8.56
N SER A 83 13.58 2.50 -9.13
CA SER A 83 13.41 1.07 -9.33
C SER A 83 13.74 0.31 -8.06
N THR A 84 12.75 -0.39 -7.51
CA THR A 84 12.96 -1.43 -6.49
C THR A 84 13.35 -2.75 -7.16
N HIS A 85 14.12 -3.57 -6.45
CA HIS A 85 14.48 -4.90 -6.87
C HIS A 85 14.09 -5.93 -5.81
N TYR A 86 13.56 -7.06 -6.27
CA TYR A 86 13.33 -8.21 -5.39
C TYR A 86 14.67 -8.77 -4.92
N GLN A 87 14.79 -8.92 -3.60
CA GLN A 87 15.89 -9.55 -2.91
C GLN A 87 15.34 -10.53 -1.88
N VAL A 88 16.10 -11.58 -1.57
CA VAL A 88 15.78 -12.50 -0.46
C VAL A 88 15.97 -11.80 0.88
N ARG A 89 15.24 -12.18 1.93
CA ARG A 89 15.33 -11.53 3.27
C ARG A 89 16.68 -11.69 3.98
N TRP A 90 17.51 -12.64 3.55
CA TRP A 90 18.83 -12.92 4.11
C TRP A 90 19.99 -12.47 3.21
N PHE A 91 19.74 -11.53 2.28
CA PHE A 91 20.81 -11.01 1.44
C PHE A 91 21.76 -10.08 2.20
N ASN A 92 23.02 -10.03 1.78
CA ASN A 92 24.11 -9.41 2.55
C ASN A 92 23.92 -7.94 2.94
N HIS A 93 23.15 -7.14 2.18
CA HIS A 93 22.95 -5.72 2.53
C HIS A 93 21.98 -5.53 3.72
N LEU A 94 21.24 -6.57 4.12
CA LEU A 94 20.46 -6.55 5.35
C LEU A 94 21.24 -7.06 6.56
N ASN A 95 22.52 -7.40 6.44
CA ASN A 95 23.30 -7.83 7.61
C ASN A 95 23.33 -6.70 8.66
N GLY A 96 22.79 -6.97 9.85
CA GLY A 96 22.64 -5.98 10.93
C GLY A 96 21.45 -5.02 10.77
N ASP A 97 20.60 -5.22 9.75
CA ASP A 97 19.33 -4.51 9.58
C ASP A 97 18.19 -5.32 10.20
N VAL A 98 17.29 -4.65 10.94
CA VAL A 98 16.15 -5.30 11.62
C VAL A 98 15.20 -6.02 10.66
N ARG A 99 15.26 -5.73 9.35
CA ARG A 99 14.46 -6.38 8.30
C ARG A 99 15.06 -7.71 7.82
N PHE A 100 16.28 -8.04 8.24
CA PHE A 100 16.91 -9.33 7.98
C PHE A 100 16.06 -10.46 8.56
N SER A 101 15.96 -11.56 7.80
CA SER A 101 15.42 -12.81 8.32
C SER A 101 16.09 -13.97 7.62
N SER A 102 16.49 -14.97 8.39
CA SER A 102 17.08 -16.20 7.85
C SER A 102 16.08 -16.97 6.98
N PHE A 103 16.58 -17.80 6.06
CA PHE A 103 15.74 -18.69 5.26
C PHE A 103 14.82 -19.58 6.14
N VAL A 104 15.36 -20.14 7.23
CA VAL A 104 14.62 -21.00 8.16
C VAL A 104 13.45 -20.24 8.78
N GLU A 105 13.67 -19.00 9.18
CA GLU A 105 12.63 -18.14 9.76
C GLU A 105 11.58 -17.75 8.71
N CYS A 106 11.99 -17.39 7.50
CA CYS A 106 11.10 -17.15 6.36
C CYS A 106 10.25 -18.38 6.01
N PHE A 107 10.81 -19.58 6.10
CA PHE A 107 10.06 -20.82 5.89
C PHE A 107 9.01 -21.05 6.97
N LYS A 108 9.33 -20.80 8.25
CA LYS A 108 8.34 -20.83 9.36
C LYS A 108 7.21 -19.83 9.14
N ILE A 109 7.54 -18.62 8.66
CA ILE A 109 6.55 -17.59 8.29
C ILE A 109 5.62 -18.12 7.19
N ALA A 110 6.17 -18.68 6.11
CA ALA A 110 5.35 -19.25 5.03
C ALA A 110 4.43 -20.37 5.55
N LYS A 111 4.96 -21.30 6.37
CA LYS A 111 4.19 -22.37 7.00
C LYS A 111 3.07 -21.83 7.89
N LYS A 112 3.34 -20.84 8.74
CA LYS A 112 2.32 -20.15 9.56
C LYS A 112 1.22 -19.53 8.69
N LEU A 113 1.59 -18.86 7.60
CA LEU A 113 0.62 -18.22 6.71
C LEU A 113 -0.25 -19.25 5.98
N PHE A 114 0.32 -20.34 5.45
CA PHE A 114 -0.47 -21.41 4.83
C PHE A 114 -1.40 -22.09 5.84
N LYS A 115 -0.92 -22.38 7.06
CA LYS A 115 -1.75 -22.88 8.15
C LYS A 115 -2.93 -21.94 8.39
N THR A 116 -2.66 -20.65 8.56
CA THR A 116 -3.69 -19.64 8.83
C THR A 116 -4.74 -19.60 7.71
N LEU A 117 -4.30 -19.51 6.45
CA LEU A 117 -5.19 -19.51 5.28
C LEU A 117 -6.02 -20.80 5.18
N SER A 118 -5.44 -21.96 5.50
CA SER A 118 -6.13 -23.25 5.45
C SER A 118 -7.25 -23.36 6.49
N LEU A 119 -7.16 -22.61 7.60
CA LEU A 119 -8.14 -22.59 8.68
C LEU A 119 -9.26 -21.56 8.47
N LEU A 120 -9.13 -20.65 7.50
CA LEU A 120 -10.16 -19.66 7.20
C LEU A 120 -11.44 -20.33 6.67
N ASP A 121 -12.58 -19.71 6.95
CA ASP A 121 -13.85 -20.09 6.36
C ASP A 121 -13.97 -19.60 4.91
N ASN A 122 -15.04 -20.00 4.23
CA ASN A 122 -15.25 -19.63 2.83
C ASN A 122 -15.49 -18.12 2.63
N ASN A 123 -16.10 -17.42 3.60
CA ASN A 123 -16.39 -16.00 3.47
C ASN A 123 -15.10 -15.17 3.51
N ASP A 124 -14.21 -15.49 4.44
CA ASP A 124 -12.89 -14.88 4.55
C ASP A 124 -12.03 -15.16 3.31
N LEU A 125 -12.06 -16.40 2.81
CA LEU A 125 -11.35 -16.75 1.57
C LEU A 125 -11.87 -15.97 0.36
N ILE A 126 -13.20 -15.86 0.19
CA ILE A 126 -13.81 -15.05 -0.88
C ILE A 126 -13.39 -13.58 -0.78
N LEU A 127 -13.37 -13.02 0.44
CA LEU A 127 -12.92 -11.65 0.65
C LEU A 127 -11.44 -11.47 0.25
N LEU A 128 -10.58 -12.43 0.60
CA LEU A 128 -9.16 -12.40 0.23
C LEU A 128 -8.93 -12.63 -1.26
N GLU A 129 -9.74 -13.46 -1.93
CA GLU A 129 -9.73 -13.60 -3.39
C GLU A 129 -10.06 -12.28 -4.07
N ASP A 130 -11.09 -11.58 -3.60
CA ASP A 130 -11.48 -10.27 -4.13
C ASP A 130 -10.42 -9.21 -3.83
N PHE A 131 -9.78 -9.25 -2.66
CA PHE A 131 -8.64 -8.39 -2.33
C PHE A 131 -7.48 -8.61 -3.31
N CYS A 132 -7.08 -9.86 -3.54
CA CYS A 132 -6.01 -10.22 -4.47
C CYS A 132 -6.31 -9.78 -5.90
N LYS A 133 -7.54 -10.05 -6.38
CA LYS A 133 -7.97 -9.69 -7.74
C LYS A 133 -7.95 -8.18 -7.98
N ASN A 134 -8.25 -7.40 -6.95
CA ASN A 134 -8.31 -5.94 -7.05
C ASN A 134 -7.10 -5.24 -6.42
N SER A 135 -6.02 -5.96 -6.10
CA SER A 135 -4.84 -5.37 -5.48
C SER A 135 -4.19 -4.29 -6.36
N ILE A 136 -3.51 -3.34 -5.71
CA ILE A 136 -2.67 -2.32 -6.39
C ILE A 136 -1.33 -2.90 -6.83
N PHE A 137 -0.80 -3.83 -6.05
CA PHE A 137 0.44 -4.54 -6.37
C PHE A 137 0.15 -5.99 -6.67
N LYS A 138 0.95 -6.57 -7.58
CA LYS A 138 0.87 -8.00 -7.87
C LYS A 138 1.26 -8.80 -6.64
N SER A 139 0.59 -9.94 -6.45
CA SER A 139 0.93 -10.93 -5.42
C SER A 139 0.89 -10.36 -4.01
N GLU A 140 -0.22 -9.73 -3.63
CA GLU A 140 -0.42 -9.20 -2.28
C GLU A 140 -1.71 -9.70 -1.61
N LEU A 141 -1.54 -10.14 -0.37
CA LEU A 141 -2.58 -10.34 0.63
C LEU A 141 -2.43 -9.27 1.74
N PRO A 142 -3.43 -9.06 2.61
CA PRO A 142 -3.33 -8.17 3.76
C PRO A 142 -2.46 -8.78 4.88
N ILE A 143 -1.25 -9.21 4.53
CA ILE A 143 -0.23 -9.71 5.45
C ILE A 143 0.60 -8.51 5.92
N ASP A 144 0.79 -8.38 7.22
CA ASP A 144 1.43 -7.21 7.80
C ASP A 144 2.14 -7.55 9.12
N TYR A 145 2.93 -6.60 9.61
CA TYR A 145 3.61 -6.71 10.90
C TYR A 145 2.69 -6.33 12.06
N ILE A 146 2.80 -7.08 13.16
CA ILE A 146 2.06 -6.81 14.40
C ILE A 146 2.68 -5.62 15.13
N ASN A 147 4.00 -5.65 15.33
CA ASN A 147 4.77 -4.64 16.04
C ASN A 147 6.01 -4.22 15.25
N LYS A 148 6.06 -2.95 14.84
CA LYS A 148 7.21 -2.39 14.11
C LYS A 148 8.49 -2.28 14.93
N ASN A 149 8.40 -2.35 16.26
CA ASN A 149 9.55 -2.21 17.16
C ASN A 149 10.19 -3.57 17.50
N MET A 150 9.72 -4.68 16.92
CA MET A 150 10.37 -5.98 17.09
C MET A 150 11.69 -6.00 16.31
N ASP A 151 12.72 -6.62 16.91
CA ASP A 151 14.05 -6.77 16.32
C ASP A 151 14.52 -8.23 16.39
N PRO A 152 14.60 -8.95 15.25
CA PRO A 152 14.23 -8.50 13.91
C PRO A 152 12.71 -8.33 13.75
N ILE A 153 12.27 -7.49 12.81
CA ILE A 153 10.84 -7.24 12.55
C ILE A 153 10.19 -8.38 11.76
N HIS A 154 10.96 -9.10 10.93
CA HIS A 154 10.45 -10.13 10.03
C HIS A 154 10.58 -11.53 10.65
N THR A 155 9.76 -11.82 11.65
CA THR A 155 9.75 -13.10 12.38
C THR A 155 8.38 -13.75 12.36
N VAL A 156 8.34 -15.06 12.59
CA VAL A 156 7.10 -15.83 12.64
C VAL A 156 6.10 -15.25 13.63
N ASP A 157 6.57 -14.73 14.77
CA ASP A 157 5.71 -14.18 15.83
C ASP A 157 5.20 -12.76 15.53
N ASN A 158 5.83 -12.04 14.61
CA ASN A 158 5.46 -10.67 14.29
C ASN A 158 4.55 -10.51 13.05
N ILE A 159 4.10 -11.61 12.46
CA ILE A 159 3.37 -11.58 11.18
C ILE A 159 1.95 -12.10 11.36
N LYS A 160 0.99 -11.40 10.74
CA LYS A 160 -0.43 -11.74 10.77
C LYS A 160 -1.12 -11.42 9.44
N ILE A 161 -2.15 -12.20 9.10
CA ILE A 161 -3.11 -11.87 8.04
C ILE A 161 -4.25 -11.05 8.68
N TYR A 162 -4.46 -9.84 8.20
CA TYR A 162 -5.50 -8.94 8.68
C TYR A 162 -6.74 -9.08 7.80
N ILE A 163 -7.85 -9.51 8.42
CA ILE A 163 -9.18 -9.59 7.80
C ILE A 163 -10.11 -8.76 8.68
N ASP A 164 -9.91 -7.46 8.65
CA ASP A 164 -10.65 -6.49 9.45
C ASP A 164 -11.55 -5.60 8.58
N ASP A 165 -12.31 -4.71 9.23
CA ASP A 165 -13.19 -3.78 8.53
C ASP A 165 -12.45 -2.88 7.53
N ASN A 166 -11.21 -2.51 7.81
CA ASN A 166 -10.40 -1.70 6.89
C ASN A 166 -10.06 -2.48 5.62
N THR A 167 -9.67 -3.75 5.77
CA THR A 167 -9.42 -4.66 4.66
C THR A 167 -10.67 -4.84 3.83
N LYS A 168 -11.83 -5.07 4.48
CA LYS A 168 -13.12 -5.22 3.82
C LYS A 168 -13.52 -3.96 3.04
N LYS A 169 -13.46 -2.78 3.68
CA LYS A 169 -13.78 -1.50 3.05
C LYS A 169 -12.88 -1.21 1.85
N CYS A 170 -11.57 -1.47 1.99
CA CYS A 170 -10.60 -1.29 0.91
C CYS A 170 -10.92 -2.20 -0.28
N THR A 171 -11.18 -3.49 -0.05
CA THR A 171 -11.57 -4.44 -1.11
C THR A 171 -12.82 -3.99 -1.85
N ILE A 172 -13.87 -3.62 -1.11
CA ILE A 172 -15.13 -3.16 -1.71
C ILE A 172 -14.93 -1.87 -2.50
N ALA A 173 -14.19 -0.90 -1.94
CA ALA A 173 -13.90 0.36 -2.61
C ALA A 173 -13.17 0.12 -3.94
N ARG A 174 -12.10 -0.69 -3.94
CA ARG A 174 -11.36 -1.07 -5.14
C ARG A 174 -12.26 -1.72 -6.19
N ARG A 175 -13.10 -2.68 -5.79
CA ARG A 175 -14.03 -3.35 -6.71
C ARG A 175 -14.99 -2.35 -7.36
N ILE A 176 -15.61 -1.47 -6.56
CA ILE A 176 -16.58 -0.49 -7.06
C ILE A 176 -15.92 0.48 -8.03
N ILE A 177 -14.77 1.06 -7.67
CA ILE A 177 -14.16 2.09 -8.53
C ILE A 177 -13.61 1.51 -9.84
N ARG A 178 -13.28 0.21 -9.90
CA ARG A 178 -12.72 -0.45 -11.08
C ARG A 178 -13.77 -1.08 -12.00
N ASP A 179 -14.98 -1.34 -11.49
CA ASP A 179 -16.05 -1.98 -12.26
C ASP A 179 -16.83 -0.92 -13.06
N LYS A 180 -16.74 -0.96 -14.40
CA LYS A 180 -17.46 -0.07 -15.31
C LYS A 180 -18.98 -0.04 -15.11
N LYS A 181 -19.56 -1.14 -14.61
CA LYS A 181 -21.01 -1.21 -14.32
C LYS A 181 -21.37 -0.47 -13.03
N LEU A 182 -20.46 -0.43 -12.07
CA LEU A 182 -20.67 0.23 -10.78
C LEU A 182 -20.17 1.68 -10.78
N ASN A 183 -19.19 1.99 -11.63
CA ASN A 183 -18.56 3.29 -11.78
C ASN A 183 -18.37 3.63 -13.27
N PRO A 184 -19.21 4.51 -13.83
CA PRO A 184 -19.04 4.98 -15.20
C PRO A 184 -17.69 5.68 -15.46
N ASP A 185 -17.05 6.24 -14.41
CA ASP A 185 -15.74 6.87 -14.49
C ASP A 185 -14.59 5.94 -14.05
N SER A 186 -14.75 4.62 -14.19
CA SER A 186 -13.76 3.65 -13.68
C SER A 186 -12.34 3.84 -14.23
N GLU A 187 -12.22 4.31 -15.47
CA GLU A 187 -10.92 4.57 -16.11
C GLU A 187 -10.20 5.74 -15.43
N ILE A 188 -10.91 6.85 -15.19
CA ILE A 188 -10.39 8.01 -14.45
C ILE A 188 -9.98 7.61 -13.03
N PHE A 189 -10.80 6.82 -12.34
CA PHE A 189 -10.46 6.35 -11.00
C PHE A 189 -9.25 5.41 -10.99
N ASN A 190 -9.08 4.56 -12.02
CA ASN A 190 -7.88 3.75 -12.17
C ASN A 190 -6.63 4.61 -12.32
N ASP A 191 -6.69 5.68 -13.10
CA ASP A 191 -5.56 6.59 -13.29
C ASP A 191 -5.25 7.36 -11.99
N ILE A 192 -6.27 7.88 -11.31
CA ILE A 192 -6.09 8.52 -9.99
C ILE A 192 -5.46 7.55 -8.99
N LEU A 193 -5.94 6.30 -8.96
CA LEU A 193 -5.44 5.26 -8.07
C LEU A 193 -3.96 4.97 -8.35
N ASN A 194 -3.59 4.77 -9.62
CA ASN A 194 -2.24 4.36 -10.01
C ASN A 194 -1.22 5.49 -9.92
N HIS A 195 -1.61 6.73 -10.23
CA HIS A 195 -0.68 7.85 -10.37
C HIS A 195 -0.62 8.78 -9.16
N LYS A 196 -1.70 8.88 -8.37
CA LYS A 196 -1.74 9.76 -7.18
C LYS A 196 -1.86 8.97 -5.89
N ILE A 197 -2.92 8.17 -5.73
CA ILE A 197 -3.20 7.50 -4.45
C ILE A 197 -2.14 6.44 -4.13
N LYS A 198 -1.80 5.57 -5.09
CA LYS A 198 -0.78 4.53 -4.92
C LYS A 198 0.53 5.10 -4.40
N VAL A 199 1.00 6.17 -5.04
CA VAL A 199 2.27 6.81 -4.72
C VAL A 199 2.24 7.34 -3.29
N LYS A 200 1.16 8.03 -2.88
CA LYS A 200 1.10 8.63 -1.54
C LYS A 200 0.78 7.63 -0.44
N ALA A 201 -0.15 6.71 -0.66
CA ALA A 201 -0.57 5.74 0.33
C ALA A 201 0.46 4.63 0.55
N TYR A 202 1.12 4.12 -0.50
CA TYR A 202 1.91 2.90 -0.38
C TYR A 202 3.40 3.09 -0.50
N GLN A 203 3.86 4.18 -1.13
CA GLN A 203 5.29 4.41 -1.35
C GLN A 203 5.80 5.51 -0.45
N THR A 204 7.04 5.36 0.02
CA THR A 204 7.76 6.46 0.65
C THR A 204 8.00 7.57 -0.38
N ASP A 205 8.11 8.81 0.08
CA ASP A 205 8.75 9.87 -0.71
C ASP A 205 10.27 9.63 -0.76
N ARG A 206 10.93 10.30 -1.71
CA ARG A 206 12.39 10.24 -1.83
C ARG A 206 13.01 11.01 -0.67
N ALA A 207 13.82 10.33 0.13
CA ALA A 207 14.60 10.92 1.21
C ALA A 207 16.06 10.51 1.03
N GLN A 208 16.86 11.42 0.49
CA GLN A 208 18.30 11.20 0.23
C GLN A 208 19.19 11.60 1.41
N THR A 209 18.61 12.13 2.48
CA THR A 209 19.32 12.57 3.69
C THR A 209 18.70 11.92 4.93
N GLY A 210 19.49 11.84 6.01
CA GLY A 210 19.10 11.17 7.25
C GLY A 210 19.58 9.72 7.35
N LYS A 211 19.39 9.11 8.53
CA LYS A 211 19.90 7.77 8.87
C LYS A 211 19.27 6.66 8.01
N PHE A 212 17.97 6.79 7.72
CA PHE A 212 17.23 5.82 6.93
C PHE A 212 16.77 6.52 5.65
N GLN A 213 17.58 6.42 4.61
CA GLN A 213 17.24 6.95 3.29
C GLN A 213 16.20 6.04 2.62
N THR A 214 15.35 6.60 1.76
CA THR A 214 14.29 5.86 1.06
C THR A 214 14.10 6.36 -0.35
N ASN A 215 13.76 5.47 -1.28
CA ASN A 215 13.48 5.83 -2.66
C ASN A 215 12.28 5.05 -3.21
N ARG A 216 11.06 5.61 -3.02
CA ARG A 216 9.79 5.07 -3.54
C ARG A 216 9.51 3.60 -3.20
N GLU A 217 10.15 3.07 -2.16
CA GLU A 217 9.90 1.72 -1.69
C GLU A 217 8.53 1.62 -1.01
N LYS A 218 8.04 0.39 -0.88
CA LYS A 218 6.80 0.12 -0.14
C LYS A 218 6.99 0.51 1.33
N ARG A 219 6.04 1.26 1.90
CA ARG A 219 6.19 1.81 3.26
C ARG A 219 6.45 0.75 4.33
N TRP A 220 5.80 -0.40 4.25
CA TRP A 220 6.02 -1.53 5.18
C TRP A 220 7.31 -2.30 4.90
N GLU A 221 8.08 -1.96 3.87
CA GLU A 221 9.39 -2.58 3.55
C GLU A 221 10.56 -1.64 3.82
N SER A 222 10.28 -0.36 4.01
CA SER A 222 11.24 0.60 4.56
C SER A 222 11.67 0.23 5.98
N HIS A 223 12.79 0.78 6.42
CA HIS A 223 13.28 0.56 7.78
C HIS A 223 12.22 1.04 8.81
N PRO A 224 11.86 0.25 9.85
CA PRO A 224 10.72 0.58 10.72
C PRO A 224 10.91 1.82 11.61
N GLN A 225 12.16 2.24 11.82
CA GLN A 225 12.48 3.52 12.48
C GLN A 225 12.42 4.72 11.52
N ASN A 226 12.14 4.52 10.23
CA ASN A 226 11.92 5.61 9.31
C ASN A 226 10.57 6.29 9.60
N TYR A 227 10.51 7.61 9.61
CA TYR A 227 9.26 8.38 9.78
C TYR A 227 8.24 8.13 8.66
N GLN A 228 8.67 7.58 7.53
CA GLN A 228 7.84 7.20 6.39
C GLN A 228 7.32 5.76 6.45
N PHE A 229 7.81 4.94 7.38
CA PHE A 229 7.31 3.59 7.60
C PHE A 229 5.83 3.65 7.98
N ALA A 230 5.04 2.77 7.39
CA ALA A 230 3.64 2.59 7.71
C ALA A 230 3.28 1.11 7.56
N TYR A 231 2.36 0.65 8.41
CA TYR A 231 1.79 -0.67 8.27
C TYR A 231 0.97 -0.76 6.99
N ARG A 232 0.94 -1.93 6.36
CA ARG A 232 0.12 -2.16 5.15
C ARG A 232 -1.36 -1.86 5.40
N ARG A 233 -1.88 -2.21 6.58
CA ARG A 233 -3.27 -1.92 6.97
C ARG A 233 -3.57 -0.42 7.01
N ASP A 234 -2.60 0.41 7.44
CA ASP A 234 -2.76 1.86 7.46
C ASP A 234 -2.78 2.40 6.02
N CYS A 235 -1.91 1.88 5.15
CA CYS A 235 -1.90 2.22 3.72
C CYS A 235 -3.24 1.88 3.04
N ASN A 236 -3.83 0.71 3.33
CA ASN A 236 -5.14 0.30 2.81
C ASN A 236 -6.27 1.22 3.31
N ALA A 237 -6.22 1.61 4.59
CA ALA A 237 -7.19 2.54 5.17
C ALA A 237 -7.07 3.94 4.55
N ILE A 238 -5.83 4.40 4.31
CA ILE A 238 -5.55 5.67 3.63
C ILE A 238 -6.05 5.66 2.19
N GLU A 239 -5.79 4.58 1.43
CA GLU A 239 -6.32 4.44 0.08
C GLU A 239 -7.84 4.60 0.08
N THR A 240 -8.51 3.87 0.98
CA THR A 240 -9.97 3.92 1.11
C THR A 240 -10.44 5.34 1.42
N ASN A 241 -9.81 6.01 2.40
CA ASN A 241 -10.13 7.37 2.76
C ASN A 241 -9.97 8.34 1.57
N LEU A 242 -8.86 8.26 0.84
CA LEU A 242 -8.61 9.13 -0.32
C LEU A 242 -9.60 8.88 -1.47
N ILE A 243 -10.00 7.64 -1.72
CA ILE A 243 -11.06 7.30 -2.68
C ILE A 243 -12.38 7.94 -2.25
N ILE A 244 -12.76 7.78 -0.98
CA ILE A 244 -14.01 8.31 -0.44
C ILE A 244 -14.03 9.84 -0.44
N GLN A 245 -12.90 10.49 -0.16
CA GLN A 245 -12.78 11.94 -0.28
C GLN A 245 -13.05 12.42 -1.70
N ILE A 246 -12.47 11.79 -2.74
CA ILE A 246 -12.79 12.11 -4.14
C ILE A 246 -14.27 11.93 -4.42
N CYS A 247 -14.86 10.83 -3.92
CA CYS A 247 -16.28 10.57 -4.13
C CYS A 247 -17.18 11.64 -3.46
N LYS A 248 -16.66 12.38 -2.47
CA LYS A 248 -17.31 13.53 -1.86
C LYS A 248 -16.98 14.86 -2.55
N PHE A 249 -16.23 14.89 -3.65
CA PHE A 249 -16.03 16.12 -4.43
C PHE A 249 -17.37 16.53 -5.07
N LYS A 250 -17.51 17.83 -5.34
CA LYS A 250 -18.67 18.34 -6.08
C LYS A 250 -18.61 17.83 -7.52
N GLY A 251 -19.72 17.29 -8.03
CA GLY A 251 -19.83 16.84 -9.43
C GLY A 251 -19.54 15.35 -9.69
N VAL A 252 -19.27 14.54 -8.66
CA VAL A 252 -19.05 13.10 -8.82
C VAL A 252 -20.29 12.39 -9.38
N ASN A 253 -20.06 11.37 -10.20
CA ASN A 253 -21.11 10.55 -10.80
C ASN A 253 -22.06 9.93 -9.75
N LYS A 254 -23.37 10.16 -9.95
CA LYS A 254 -24.43 9.70 -9.03
C LYS A 254 -24.56 8.17 -8.95
N VAL A 255 -24.22 7.45 -10.02
CA VAL A 255 -24.24 5.97 -10.05
C VAL A 255 -23.18 5.42 -9.11
N LEU A 256 -21.95 5.96 -9.19
CA LEU A 256 -20.87 5.62 -8.26
C LEU A 256 -21.28 5.91 -6.82
N LEU A 257 -21.78 7.11 -6.54
CA LEU A 257 -22.26 7.50 -5.20
C LEU A 257 -23.32 6.55 -4.65
N SER A 258 -24.33 6.22 -5.45
CA SER A 258 -25.42 5.31 -5.04
C SER A 258 -24.87 3.93 -4.69
N ASN A 259 -23.90 3.41 -5.46
CA ASN A 259 -23.26 2.15 -5.15
C ASN A 259 -22.44 2.22 -3.86
N LEU A 260 -21.64 3.26 -3.65
CA LEU A 260 -20.88 3.44 -2.41
C LEU A 260 -21.79 3.51 -1.17
N GLN A 261 -22.94 4.19 -1.29
CA GLN A 261 -23.96 4.26 -0.23
C GLN A 261 -24.62 2.90 0.04
N LYS A 262 -24.94 2.13 -1.01
CA LYS A 262 -25.47 0.76 -0.87
C LYS A 262 -24.52 -0.15 -0.09
N TYR A 263 -23.22 0.00 -0.31
CA TYR A 263 -22.19 -0.76 0.41
C TYR A 263 -21.75 -0.10 1.74
N LYS A 264 -22.44 0.96 2.19
CA LYS A 264 -22.15 1.69 3.45
C LYS A 264 -20.71 2.22 3.54
N LEU A 265 -20.13 2.61 2.40
CA LEU A 265 -18.83 3.30 2.35
C LEU A 265 -18.97 4.82 2.48
N ILE A 266 -20.14 5.36 2.11
CA ILE A 266 -20.51 6.77 2.29
C ILE A 266 -21.93 6.82 2.84
N ASP A 267 -22.20 7.76 3.73
CA ASP A 267 -23.54 8.00 4.26
C ASP A 267 -24.49 8.55 3.19
N LYS A 268 -25.80 8.37 3.40
CA LYS A 268 -26.83 8.93 2.50
C LYS A 268 -26.78 10.46 2.44
N LYS A 269 -26.44 11.10 3.55
CA LYS A 269 -26.21 12.54 3.67
C LYS A 269 -24.75 12.75 4.03
N PHE A 270 -24.05 13.57 3.25
CA PHE A 270 -22.66 13.92 3.49
C PHE A 270 -22.40 15.34 2.98
N ASP A 271 -21.42 16.01 3.59
CA ASP A 271 -20.92 17.29 3.09
C ASP A 271 -19.88 17.07 1.99
N PHE A 272 -19.85 18.00 1.02
CA PHE A 272 -18.80 18.00 0.02
C PHE A 272 -17.42 18.15 0.69
N TYR A 273 -16.45 17.41 0.18
CA TYR A 273 -15.09 17.49 0.69
C TYR A 273 -14.49 18.86 0.36
N LYS A 274 -13.92 19.48 1.39
CA LYS A 274 -13.24 20.76 1.30
C LYS A 274 -11.74 20.58 1.47
N CYS A 275 -10.96 21.40 0.78
CA CYS A 275 -9.54 21.53 1.09
C CYS A 275 -9.40 21.94 2.56
N PRO A 276 -8.69 21.17 3.40
CA PRO A 276 -8.57 21.45 4.83
C PRO A 276 -7.78 22.73 5.14
N ILE A 277 -7.06 23.27 4.14
CA ILE A 277 -6.26 24.48 4.27
C ILE A 277 -7.04 25.73 3.83
N THR A 278 -7.64 25.70 2.63
CA THR A 278 -8.34 26.86 2.06
C THR A 278 -9.83 26.91 2.39
N GLY A 279 -10.43 25.76 2.75
CA GLY A 279 -11.88 25.63 2.95
C GLY A 279 -12.68 25.49 1.65
N ASP A 280 -12.03 25.55 0.48
CA ASP A 280 -12.70 25.46 -0.82
C ASP A 280 -13.26 24.06 -1.06
N VAL A 281 -14.48 23.99 -1.59
CA VAL A 281 -15.06 22.73 -2.06
C VAL A 281 -14.31 22.27 -3.31
N LEU A 282 -13.77 21.05 -3.25
CA LEU A 282 -13.06 20.46 -4.39
C LEU A 282 -14.04 19.93 -5.44
N ASN A 283 -13.74 20.19 -6.71
CA ASN A 283 -14.58 19.81 -7.85
C ASN A 283 -14.00 18.60 -8.59
N TYR A 284 -14.85 17.61 -8.84
CA TYR A 284 -14.48 16.38 -9.53
C TYR A 284 -14.20 16.58 -11.02
N ASP A 285 -14.92 17.46 -11.71
CA ASP A 285 -14.71 17.72 -13.14
C ASP A 285 -13.34 18.35 -13.39
N ASP A 286 -12.87 19.18 -12.46
CA ASP A 286 -11.53 19.78 -12.54
C ASP A 286 -10.44 18.73 -12.28
N LEU A 287 -10.65 17.82 -11.32
CA LEU A 287 -9.75 16.68 -11.11
C LEU A 287 -9.72 15.77 -12.35
N LYS A 288 -10.89 15.46 -12.92
CA LYS A 288 -11.01 14.64 -14.12
C LYS A 288 -10.27 15.25 -15.30
N LYS A 289 -10.45 16.56 -15.54
CA LYS A 289 -9.70 17.30 -16.57
C LYS A 289 -8.19 17.22 -16.36
N GLU A 290 -7.69 17.40 -15.12
CA GLU A 290 -6.26 17.28 -14.82
C GLU A 290 -5.71 15.88 -15.11
N ILE A 291 -6.48 14.83 -14.80
CA ILE A 291 -6.07 13.44 -15.05
C ILE A 291 -6.07 13.13 -16.54
N THR A 292 -7.07 13.58 -17.29
CA THR A 292 -7.15 13.36 -18.74
C THR A 292 -6.13 14.19 -19.52
N TYR A 293 -5.84 15.41 -19.06
CA TYR A 293 -4.94 16.36 -19.73
C TYR A 293 -3.86 16.86 -18.77
N PRO A 294 -2.91 15.99 -18.37
CA PRO A 294 -1.91 16.34 -17.38
C PRO A 294 -0.96 17.40 -17.94
N GLN A 295 -0.76 18.49 -17.18
CA GLN A 295 0.27 19.48 -17.47
C GLN A 295 1.53 19.16 -16.68
N HIS A 296 2.64 18.94 -17.37
CA HIS A 296 3.90 18.62 -16.73
C HIS A 296 4.31 19.69 -15.70
N GLY A 297 4.62 19.27 -14.47
CA GLY A 297 5.07 20.16 -13.39
C GLY A 297 3.95 20.96 -12.70
N LYS A 298 2.67 20.77 -13.06
CA LYS A 298 1.54 21.42 -12.39
C LYS A 298 0.53 20.39 -11.91
N SER A 299 0.02 20.59 -10.70
CA SER A 299 -1.08 19.81 -10.15
C SER A 299 -1.95 20.69 -9.26
N ASN A 300 -3.22 20.82 -9.65
CA ASN A 300 -4.24 21.54 -8.91
C ASN A 300 -4.78 20.72 -7.73
N PHE A 301 -4.59 19.39 -7.78
CA PHE A 301 -5.02 18.45 -6.75
C PHE A 301 -3.85 17.63 -6.22
N GLN A 302 -3.46 17.92 -4.99
CA GLN A 302 -2.38 17.21 -4.31
C GLN A 302 -2.93 16.33 -3.20
N VAL A 303 -2.19 15.28 -2.87
CA VAL A 303 -2.44 14.46 -1.68
C VAL A 303 -1.28 14.70 -0.72
N GLY A 304 -1.59 15.25 0.45
CA GLY A 304 -0.61 15.70 1.43
C GLY A 304 -0.95 15.25 2.85
N HIS A 305 0.07 15.25 3.72
CA HIS A 305 -0.13 15.04 5.15
C HIS A 305 -0.53 16.35 5.82
N LEU A 306 -1.56 16.34 6.68
CA LEU A 306 -2.04 17.56 7.37
C LEU A 306 -1.02 18.03 8.42
N ASP A 307 -0.40 17.08 9.09
CA ASP A 307 0.77 17.24 9.94
C ASP A 307 1.96 16.51 9.27
N PRO A 308 3.05 17.22 8.94
CA PRO A 308 4.19 16.63 8.25
C PRO A 308 4.83 15.46 9.01
N LEU A 309 5.14 14.38 8.30
CA LEU A 309 5.72 13.17 8.90
C LEU A 309 7.09 13.39 9.58
N LYS A 310 7.88 14.36 9.10
CA LYS A 310 9.19 14.69 9.68
C LYS A 310 9.10 15.40 11.03
N LEU A 311 7.94 15.95 11.37
CA LEU A 311 7.70 16.60 12.66
C LEU A 311 7.12 15.57 13.62
N THR A 312 5.80 15.50 13.69
CA THR A 312 5.06 14.61 14.59
C THR A 312 3.95 13.83 13.87
N GLY A 313 3.76 14.08 12.56
CA GLY A 313 2.73 13.46 11.75
C GLY A 313 2.89 11.95 11.64
N LYS A 314 1.76 11.26 11.54
CA LYS A 314 1.72 9.81 11.29
C LYS A 314 1.15 9.52 9.91
N HIS A 315 1.55 8.41 9.32
CA HIS A 315 0.99 7.95 8.06
C HIS A 315 -0.32 7.17 8.29
N ILE A 316 -1.38 7.88 8.65
CA ILE A 316 -2.70 7.33 9.00
C ILE A 316 -3.83 8.08 8.26
N PRO A 317 -5.03 7.50 8.12
CA PRO A 317 -6.15 8.10 7.37
C PRO A 317 -6.51 9.52 7.82
N GLU A 318 -6.43 9.79 9.12
CA GLU A 318 -6.82 11.07 9.72
C GLU A 318 -5.83 12.20 9.39
N ASN A 319 -4.60 11.85 9.06
CA ASN A 319 -3.52 12.80 8.79
C ASN A 319 -3.21 12.95 7.30
N ILE A 320 -4.09 12.51 6.41
CA ILE A 320 -3.89 12.63 4.97
C ILE A 320 -5.17 13.05 4.26
N GLY A 321 -5.01 13.91 3.26
CA GLY A 321 -6.16 14.36 2.50
C GLY A 321 -5.80 14.99 1.17
N TRP A 322 -6.84 15.22 0.37
CA TRP A 322 -6.74 16.04 -0.83
C TRP A 322 -6.64 17.53 -0.49
N LEU A 323 -5.73 18.20 -1.17
CA LEU A 323 -5.43 19.62 -1.06
C LEU A 323 -5.57 20.29 -2.43
N SER A 324 -6.09 21.52 -2.44
CA SER A 324 -5.96 22.41 -3.59
C SER A 324 -4.51 22.82 -3.81
N ALA A 325 -4.18 23.32 -5.00
CA ALA A 325 -2.86 23.86 -5.31
C ALA A 325 -2.41 24.90 -4.27
N ASP A 326 -3.30 25.84 -3.97
CA ASP A 326 -3.03 26.93 -3.04
C ASP A 326 -2.99 26.41 -1.60
N GLY A 327 -3.85 25.46 -1.24
CA GLY A 327 -3.78 24.80 0.05
C GLY A 327 -2.41 24.15 0.30
N ASN A 328 -1.90 23.42 -0.68
CA ASN A 328 -0.57 22.82 -0.57
C ASN A 328 0.56 23.86 -0.49
N ARG A 329 0.48 24.96 -1.27
CA ARG A 329 1.47 26.05 -1.23
C ARG A 329 1.47 26.77 0.11
N ILE A 330 0.28 27.09 0.64
CA ILE A 330 0.10 27.75 1.93
C ILE A 330 0.61 26.86 3.06
N GLN A 331 0.33 25.56 3.00
CA GLN A 331 0.78 24.64 4.04
C GLN A 331 2.30 24.53 4.08
N GLY A 332 2.95 24.30 2.93
CA GLY A 332 4.40 24.12 2.87
C GLY A 332 4.88 23.01 3.83
N SER A 333 5.65 23.40 4.85
CA SER A 333 6.18 22.49 5.89
C SER A 333 5.47 22.64 7.24
N LEU A 334 4.37 23.39 7.32
CA LEU A 334 3.63 23.64 8.55
C LEU A 334 2.64 22.52 8.84
N SER A 335 2.44 22.24 10.12
CA SER A 335 1.28 21.48 10.62
C SER A 335 -0.02 22.26 10.40
N LEU A 336 -1.16 21.56 10.39
CA LEU A 336 -2.47 22.20 10.23
C LEU A 336 -2.73 23.26 11.30
N LYS A 337 -2.30 23.01 12.53
CA LYS A 337 -2.37 23.99 13.63
C LYS A 337 -1.57 25.25 13.31
N GLN A 338 -0.32 25.10 12.87
CA GLN A 338 0.54 26.23 12.52
C GLN A 338 -0.01 27.02 11.33
N VAL A 339 -0.62 26.35 10.35
CA VAL A 339 -1.31 27.02 9.24
C VAL A 339 -2.49 27.85 9.77
N ASN A 340 -3.33 27.29 10.63
CA ASN A 340 -4.46 28.01 11.21
C ASN A 340 -4.02 29.24 12.03
N ASP A 341 -2.97 29.10 12.83
CA ASP A 341 -2.41 30.20 13.61
C ASP A 341 -1.83 31.29 12.70
N LEU A 342 -1.17 30.90 11.60
CA LEU A 342 -0.65 31.81 10.58
C LEU A 342 -1.79 32.58 9.90
N LEU A 343 -2.84 31.90 9.44
CA LEU A 343 -3.98 32.53 8.76
C LEU A 343 -4.72 33.51 9.68
N LYS A 344 -4.95 33.12 10.95
CA LYS A 344 -5.55 34.02 11.95
C LYS A 344 -4.68 35.25 12.22
N ARG A 345 -3.35 35.07 12.30
CA ARG A 345 -2.42 36.19 12.48
C ARG A 345 -2.43 37.13 11.28
N ILE A 346 -2.41 36.59 10.05
CA ILE A 346 -2.49 37.39 8.82
C ILE A 346 -3.78 38.20 8.81
N TYR A 347 -4.93 37.56 9.07
CA TYR A 347 -6.23 38.22 9.10
C TYR A 347 -6.29 39.38 10.11
N ARG A 348 -5.79 39.17 11.33
CA ARG A 348 -5.73 40.23 12.36
C ARG A 348 -4.84 41.40 11.96
N ASN A 349 -3.73 41.12 11.28
CA ASN A 349 -2.74 42.13 10.89
C ASN A 349 -3.07 42.84 9.58
N ARG A 350 -4.09 42.39 8.85
CA ARG A 350 -4.49 42.90 7.53
C ARG A 350 -6.00 43.21 7.51
N PRO A 351 -6.49 44.11 8.39
CA PRO A 351 -7.92 44.40 8.51
C PRO A 351 -8.54 44.95 7.22
N GLU A 352 -7.73 45.52 6.32
CA GLU A 352 -8.19 45.98 5.01
C GLU A 352 -8.68 44.84 4.08
N LEU A 353 -8.42 43.57 4.43
CA LEU A 353 -8.92 42.40 3.70
C LEU A 353 -10.38 42.03 4.06
N VAL A 354 -11.01 42.69 5.04
CA VAL A 354 -12.37 42.37 5.53
C VAL A 354 -13.47 43.13 4.77
N GLN A 355 -13.14 43.78 3.66
CA GLN A 355 -14.09 44.61 2.90
C GLN A 355 -15.16 43.80 2.17
#